data_AF-A0A8C9DLL0-F1
#
_entry.id   AF-A0A8C9DLL0-F1
#
_cell.length_a   1.000
_cell.length_b   1.000
_cell.length_c   1.000
_cell.angle_alpha   90.00
_cell.angle_beta   90.00
_cell.angle_gamma   90.00
#
_symmetry.space_group_name_H-M   'P 1'
#
loop_
_entity.id
_entity.type
_entity.pdbx_description
1 polymer ?
#
loop_
_entity_poly.entity_id
_entity_poly.type
_entity_poly.pdbx_seq_one_letter_code
_entity_poly.pdbx_strand_id
1 'polypeptide(L)'
;MAAARMVLPQRLVGLASLRAVSTSSMGTFPNRVKIVEVGPRDGLQNEKNIVPTPVKIKLVDMLSEAGLPVIEATSFVSPKWVPQMADHTEVLKGIQKFPGISYPVLVPNWKGFEAAVSKRMYSMGCYEISLGDTIGVGTPGAMRDMLSAVMHEVPLAALAVHCHDTYGQALANTLMALQMGVTVVDSSVAGLGGCPYAQGASGNLATEDLVYMLAGLGIHTGVNIQKLLEAGDFICQALNRKSSSKVAQASCKL
;
A
#
# COMPACT_ATOMS: atom_id res chain seq x y z
N MET A 1 63.31 16.34 9.62
CA MET A 1 62.98 15.27 10.59
C MET A 1 61.72 15.71 11.34
N ALA A 2 60.77 14.85 11.71
CA ALA A 2 60.43 13.50 11.23
C ALA A 2 58.92 13.30 11.48
N ALA A 3 58.19 12.62 10.57
CA ALA A 3 56.73 12.57 10.63
C ALA A 3 56.22 11.47 11.58
N ALA A 4 55.43 11.85 12.59
CA ALA A 4 54.69 10.91 13.43
C ALA A 4 53.46 10.37 12.66
N ARG A 5 53.53 9.13 12.18
CA ARG A 5 52.38 8.43 11.58
C ARG A 5 51.40 8.02 12.68
N MET A 6 50.18 8.58 12.68
CA MET A 6 49.06 7.94 13.36
C MET A 6 48.71 6.62 12.64
N VAL A 7 48.62 5.53 13.40
CA VAL A 7 48.22 4.21 12.90
C VAL A 7 46.71 4.06 13.06
N LEU A 8 45.98 4.00 11.96
CA LEU A 8 44.58 3.59 11.93
C LEU A 8 44.49 2.05 11.90
N PRO A 9 43.74 1.40 12.82
CA PRO A 9 43.58 -0.05 12.82
C PRO A 9 42.73 -0.51 11.62
N GLN A 10 43.24 -1.49 10.87
CA GLN A 10 42.59 -2.01 9.66
C GLN A 10 41.42 -2.93 9.99
N ARG A 11 40.17 -2.46 9.82
CA ARG A 11 38.96 -3.32 9.75
C ARG A 11 37.92 -2.78 8.77
N LEU A 12 38.16 -2.92 7.46
CA LEU A 12 37.13 -2.73 6.43
C LEU A 12 37.45 -3.52 5.14
N VAL A 13 37.77 -4.80 5.29
CA VAL A 13 37.89 -5.79 4.20
C VAL A 13 37.18 -7.07 4.66
N GLY A 14 36.01 -7.39 4.10
CA GLY A 14 35.23 -8.55 4.57
C GLY A 14 33.74 -8.61 4.20
N LEU A 15 33.32 -8.06 3.06
CA LEU A 15 31.93 -8.17 2.58
C LEU A 15 31.84 -8.42 1.07
N ALA A 16 32.77 -9.22 0.55
CA ALA A 16 32.68 -9.83 -0.77
C ALA A 16 32.07 -11.25 -0.66
N SER A 17 31.37 -11.69 -1.71
CA SER A 17 30.75 -13.03 -1.82
C SER A 17 29.59 -13.33 -0.86
N LEU A 18 28.58 -12.45 -0.82
CA LEU A 18 27.20 -12.96 -0.84
C LEU A 18 27.03 -13.77 -2.13
N ARG A 19 26.97 -15.11 -2.03
CA ARG A 19 26.64 -15.95 -3.19
C ARG A 19 25.21 -15.66 -3.60
N ALA A 20 25.00 -15.28 -4.86
CA ALA A 20 23.66 -15.27 -5.44
C ALA A 20 23.11 -16.71 -5.40
N VAL A 21 22.04 -16.92 -4.62
CA VAL A 21 21.31 -18.19 -4.63
C VAL A 21 20.60 -18.28 -5.97
N SER A 22 20.83 -19.37 -6.72
CA SER A 22 20.14 -19.58 -8.00
C SER A 22 18.64 -19.71 -7.74
N THR A 23 17.86 -18.70 -8.15
CA THR A 23 16.41 -18.62 -7.93
C THR A 23 15.59 -19.53 -8.84
N SER A 24 16.23 -20.51 -9.50
CA SER A 24 15.70 -21.39 -10.54
C SER A 24 14.59 -22.37 -10.10
N SER A 25 14.06 -22.24 -8.88
CA SER A 25 12.86 -22.94 -8.42
C SER A 25 11.93 -22.07 -7.56
N MET A 26 12.10 -20.74 -7.55
CA MET A 26 11.03 -19.85 -7.10
C MET A 26 10.02 -19.68 -8.23
N GLY A 27 8.73 -19.69 -7.90
CA GLY A 27 7.68 -19.41 -8.88
C GLY A 27 7.90 -18.06 -9.56
N THR A 28 7.57 -17.96 -10.85
CA THR A 28 7.85 -16.76 -11.66
C THR A 28 7.04 -15.56 -11.17
N PHE A 29 7.66 -14.74 -10.33
CA PHE A 29 7.12 -13.45 -9.93
C PHE A 29 6.77 -12.58 -11.16
N PRO A 30 5.72 -11.75 -11.07
CA PRO A 30 5.37 -10.85 -12.16
C PRO A 30 6.43 -9.77 -12.33
N ASN A 31 6.83 -9.48 -13.57
CA ASN A 31 7.82 -8.43 -13.89
C ASN A 31 7.38 -7.01 -13.48
N ARG A 32 6.08 -6.80 -13.25
CA ARG A 32 5.47 -5.51 -12.87
C ARG A 32 4.30 -5.76 -11.92
N VAL A 33 4.15 -4.88 -10.93
CA VAL A 33 2.99 -4.84 -10.03
C VAL A 33 2.37 -3.45 -10.07
N LYS A 34 1.04 -3.39 -10.16
CA LYS A 34 0.24 -2.17 -10.01
C LYS A 34 -0.09 -1.99 -8.53
N ILE A 35 0.42 -0.93 -7.91
CA ILE A 35 0.02 -0.55 -6.55
C ILE A 35 -1.24 0.31 -6.62
N VAL A 36 -2.21 0.01 -5.77
CA VAL A 36 -3.38 0.86 -5.49
C VAL A 36 -3.16 1.51 -4.13
N GLU A 37 -2.93 2.83 -4.14
CA GLU A 37 -2.71 3.59 -2.91
C GLU A 37 -4.05 3.98 -2.29
N VAL A 38 -4.39 3.37 -1.15
CA VAL A 38 -5.67 3.56 -0.45
C VAL A 38 -5.58 4.50 0.77
N GLY A 39 -4.40 5.02 1.09
CA GLY A 39 -4.17 5.91 2.25
C GLY A 39 -5.10 7.12 2.32
N PRO A 40 -5.37 7.86 1.21
CA PRO A 40 -6.29 9.00 1.23
C PRO A 40 -7.76 8.64 1.48
N ARG A 41 -8.19 7.41 1.18
CA ARG A 41 -9.53 6.90 1.50
C ARG A 41 -9.52 6.00 2.73
N ASP A 42 -9.07 4.75 2.61
CA ASP A 42 -9.13 3.75 3.68
C ASP A 42 -8.27 4.13 4.89
N GLY A 43 -7.05 4.62 4.64
CA GLY A 43 -6.16 5.08 5.70
C GLY A 43 -6.81 6.19 6.52
N LEU A 44 -7.08 7.34 5.88
CA LEU A 44 -7.68 8.50 6.54
C LEU A 44 -9.08 8.25 7.09
N GLN A 45 -9.89 7.35 6.50
CA GLN A 45 -11.21 6.97 7.03
C GLN A 45 -11.10 6.32 8.42
N ASN A 46 -10.04 5.56 8.65
CA ASN A 46 -9.80 4.83 9.90
C ASN A 46 -8.89 5.59 10.89
N GLU A 47 -8.43 6.79 10.55
CA GLU A 47 -7.70 7.66 11.48
C GLU A 47 -8.61 8.27 12.56
N LYS A 48 -8.02 8.50 13.74
CA LYS A 48 -8.69 9.19 14.87
C LYS A 48 -8.78 10.70 14.67
N ASN A 49 -7.81 11.28 13.96
CA ASN A 49 -7.69 12.71 13.74
C ASN A 49 -8.16 13.06 12.32
N ILE A 50 -9.14 13.95 12.19
CA ILE A 50 -9.62 14.41 10.89
C ILE A 50 -8.68 15.51 10.37
N VAL A 51 -8.00 15.27 9.26
CA VAL A 51 -7.17 16.28 8.60
C VAL A 51 -8.00 17.22 7.71
N PRO A 52 -7.64 18.53 7.62
CA PRO A 52 -8.32 19.48 6.74
C PRO A 52 -8.26 19.12 5.26
N THR A 53 -9.25 19.56 4.49
CA THR A 53 -9.36 19.32 3.03
C THR A 53 -8.10 19.68 2.23
N PRO A 54 -7.40 20.81 2.48
CA PRO A 54 -6.15 21.12 1.76
C PRO A 54 -5.01 20.13 2.04
N VAL A 55 -5.00 19.47 3.20
CA VAL A 55 -4.03 18.42 3.53
C VAL A 55 -4.31 17.15 2.71
N LYS A 56 -5.59 16.76 2.59
CA LYS A 56 -6.01 15.62 1.76
C LYS A 56 -5.68 15.84 0.28
N ILE A 57 -5.96 17.05 -0.23
CA ILE A 57 -5.62 17.45 -1.60
C ILE A 57 -4.12 17.34 -1.83
N LYS A 58 -3.31 17.99 -0.98
CA LYS A 58 -1.85 17.94 -1.09
C LYS A 58 -1.29 16.53 -0.98
N LEU A 59 -1.88 15.66 -0.14
CA LEU A 59 -1.46 14.26 -0.04
C LEU A 59 -1.64 13.52 -1.36
N VAL A 60 -2.83 13.59 -1.97
CA VAL A 60 -3.11 12.91 -3.24
C VAL A 60 -2.22 13.45 -4.38
N ASP A 61 -1.95 14.76 -4.39
CA ASP A 61 -1.02 15.36 -5.36
C ASP A 61 0.41 14.86 -5.15
N MET A 62 0.93 14.80 -3.91
CA MET A 62 2.26 14.25 -3.60
C MET A 62 2.38 12.76 -3.93
N LEU A 63 1.32 11.97 -3.71
CA LEU A 63 1.27 10.56 -4.10
C LEU A 63 1.24 10.38 -5.63
N SER A 64 0.56 11.29 -6.34
CA SER A 64 0.57 11.33 -7.82
C SER A 64 1.98 11.65 -8.34
N GLU A 65 2.63 12.64 -7.73
CA GLU A 65 4.02 13.02 -8.00
C GLU A 65 5.04 11.92 -7.70
N ALA A 66 4.72 10.99 -6.80
CA ALA A 66 5.52 9.80 -6.50
C ALA A 66 5.37 8.69 -7.56
N GLY A 67 4.49 8.84 -8.56
CA GLY A 67 4.34 7.88 -9.66
C GLY A 67 3.41 6.70 -9.37
N LEU A 68 2.51 6.82 -8.39
CA LEU A 68 1.50 5.80 -8.11
C LEU A 68 0.44 5.76 -9.24
N PRO A 69 0.17 4.60 -9.86
CA PRO A 69 -0.73 4.53 -11.03
C PRO A 69 -2.22 4.61 -10.67
N VAL A 70 -2.57 4.29 -9.42
CA VAL A 70 -3.94 4.34 -8.90
C VAL A 70 -3.91 4.86 -7.47
N ILE A 71 -4.71 5.88 -7.16
CA ILE A 71 -4.81 6.49 -5.83
C ILE A 71 -6.29 6.64 -5.47
N GLU A 72 -6.77 5.88 -4.49
CA GLU A 72 -8.14 5.97 -4.02
C GLU A 72 -8.34 7.25 -3.23
N ALA A 73 -8.97 8.24 -3.85
CA ALA A 73 -8.88 9.63 -3.41
C ALA A 73 -9.82 9.97 -2.25
N THR A 74 -11.00 9.34 -2.18
CA THR A 74 -12.03 9.62 -1.17
C THR A 74 -13.21 8.62 -1.25
N SER A 75 -14.24 8.80 -0.41
CA SER A 75 -15.43 7.95 -0.33
C SER A 75 -16.71 8.78 -0.25
N PHE A 76 -17.71 8.46 -1.07
CA PHE A 76 -19.04 9.09 -1.05
C PHE A 76 -19.95 8.41 -0.02
N VAL A 77 -19.48 8.40 1.22
CA VAL A 77 -20.19 7.95 2.44
C VAL A 77 -20.95 9.10 3.10
N SER A 78 -21.91 8.77 3.96
CA SER A 78 -22.62 9.79 4.74
C SER A 78 -21.67 10.48 5.74
N PRO A 79 -21.50 11.82 5.70
CA PRO A 79 -20.66 12.57 6.63
C PRO A 79 -21.04 12.38 8.11
N LYS A 80 -22.29 12.00 8.40
CA LYS A 80 -22.77 11.68 9.75
C LYS A 80 -22.12 10.41 10.32
N TRP A 81 -21.81 9.43 9.48
CA TRP A 81 -21.24 8.14 9.90
C TRP A 81 -19.73 8.07 9.70
N VAL A 82 -19.20 8.81 8.73
CA VAL A 82 -17.75 8.87 8.43
C VAL A 82 -17.34 10.35 8.26
N PRO A 83 -17.20 11.12 9.37
CA PRO A 83 -16.84 12.53 9.30
C PRO A 83 -15.44 12.77 8.72
N GLN A 84 -14.55 11.78 8.76
CA GLN A 84 -13.25 11.77 8.08
C GLN A 84 -13.36 12.07 6.58
N MET A 85 -14.45 11.63 5.92
CA MET A 85 -14.69 11.74 4.47
C MET A 85 -15.72 12.83 4.11
N ALA A 86 -16.08 13.71 5.05
CA ALA A 86 -17.16 14.70 4.88
C ALA A 86 -16.98 15.71 3.73
N ASP A 87 -15.74 15.88 3.26
CA ASP A 87 -15.30 16.83 2.23
C ASP A 87 -14.93 16.12 0.90
N HIS A 88 -15.48 14.93 0.67
CA HIS A 88 -15.20 14.10 -0.51
C HIS A 88 -15.36 14.84 -1.85
N THR A 89 -16.31 15.77 -1.94
CA THR A 89 -16.58 16.53 -3.17
C THR A 89 -15.49 17.57 -3.42
N GLU A 90 -14.99 18.19 -2.36
CA GLU A 90 -14.00 19.26 -2.36
C GLU A 90 -12.61 18.68 -2.62
N VAL A 91 -12.29 17.52 -2.01
CA VAL A 91 -11.06 16.76 -2.32
C VAL A 91 -11.05 16.35 -3.79
N LEU A 92 -12.10 15.69 -4.30
CA LEU A 92 -12.11 15.17 -5.66
C LEU A 92 -12.03 16.26 -6.73
N LYS A 93 -12.54 17.47 -6.44
CA LYS A 93 -12.41 18.66 -7.30
C LYS A 93 -11.05 19.36 -7.17
N GLY A 94 -10.45 19.35 -5.98
CA GLY A 94 -9.24 20.11 -5.67
C GLY A 94 -7.93 19.44 -6.08
N ILE A 95 -7.88 18.10 -6.17
CA ILE A 95 -6.68 17.36 -6.58
C ILE A 95 -6.36 17.56 -8.07
N GLN A 96 -5.06 17.64 -8.37
CA GLN A 96 -4.55 17.69 -9.74
C GLN A 96 -4.76 16.33 -10.43
N LYS A 97 -5.12 16.36 -11.72
CA LYS A 97 -5.40 15.16 -12.51
C LYS A 97 -4.20 14.84 -13.39
N PHE A 98 -3.27 14.06 -12.87
CA PHE A 98 -2.07 13.67 -13.61
C PHE A 98 -2.42 12.70 -14.76
N PRO A 99 -1.93 12.92 -16.00
CA PRO A 99 -2.21 12.03 -17.12
C PRO A 99 -1.74 10.59 -16.85
N GLY A 100 -2.64 9.62 -17.02
CA GLY A 100 -2.35 8.20 -16.81
C GLY A 100 -2.50 7.68 -15.38
N ILE A 101 -2.85 8.54 -14.40
CA ILE A 101 -3.17 8.13 -13.03
C ILE A 101 -4.69 8.03 -12.85
N SER A 102 -5.14 6.92 -12.27
CA SER A 102 -6.56 6.69 -11.94
C SER A 102 -6.87 7.13 -10.51
N TYR A 103 -7.98 7.85 -10.33
CA TYR A 103 -8.45 8.34 -9.03
C TYR A 103 -9.81 7.72 -8.65
N PRO A 104 -9.87 6.42 -8.30
CA PRO A 104 -11.12 5.78 -7.88
C PRO A 104 -11.64 6.38 -6.56
N VAL A 105 -12.93 6.17 -6.31
CA VAL A 105 -13.63 6.58 -5.09
C VAL A 105 -14.60 5.48 -4.66
N LEU A 106 -14.70 5.24 -3.36
CA LEU A 106 -15.65 4.26 -2.81
C LEU A 106 -17.08 4.83 -2.81
N VAL A 107 -18.06 4.02 -3.22
CA VAL A 107 -19.49 4.33 -3.10
C VAL A 107 -20.24 3.06 -2.64
N PRO A 108 -20.93 3.06 -1.47
CA PRO A 108 -21.20 1.79 -0.76
C PRO A 108 -22.67 1.30 -0.71
N ASN A 109 -23.59 1.85 -1.51
CA ASN A 109 -25.01 1.43 -1.50
C ASN A 109 -25.68 1.76 -2.84
N TRP A 110 -26.88 1.23 -3.11
CA TRP A 110 -27.58 1.34 -4.41
C TRP A 110 -27.77 2.75 -5.01
N LYS A 111 -27.62 3.85 -4.26
CA LYS A 111 -27.46 5.22 -4.86
C LYS A 111 -26.07 5.47 -5.49
N GLY A 112 -25.24 4.44 -5.52
CA GLY A 112 -23.87 4.35 -6.02
C GLY A 112 -23.45 2.88 -6.20
N PHE A 113 -24.40 2.04 -6.61
CA PHE A 113 -24.26 0.61 -6.92
C PHE A 113 -24.02 -0.35 -5.73
N GLU A 114 -24.07 -1.64 -6.03
CA GLU A 114 -24.52 -2.68 -5.09
C GLU A 114 -23.79 -4.02 -5.29
N ALA A 115 -23.70 -4.83 -4.23
CA ALA A 115 -22.73 -5.90 -4.10
C ALA A 115 -23.36 -7.26 -3.78
N ALA A 116 -22.90 -8.33 -4.46
CA ALA A 116 -23.13 -9.71 -4.03
C ALA A 116 -22.14 -10.76 -4.62
N VAL A 117 -20.81 -10.67 -4.53
CA VAL A 117 -19.87 -9.56 -4.27
C VAL A 117 -18.61 -9.71 -5.15
N SER A 118 -18.23 -10.91 -5.61
CA SER A 118 -17.04 -11.12 -6.47
C SER A 118 -17.43 -11.62 -7.87
N LYS A 119 -17.75 -12.90 -8.07
CA LYS A 119 -18.23 -13.44 -9.37
C LYS A 119 -19.39 -12.62 -9.95
N ARG A 120 -20.33 -12.18 -9.09
CA ARG A 120 -21.43 -11.30 -9.48
C ARG A 120 -20.98 -9.87 -9.76
N MET A 121 -19.99 -9.32 -9.08
CA MET A 121 -19.44 -8.00 -9.43
C MET A 121 -18.77 -8.02 -10.80
N TYR A 122 -17.97 -9.05 -11.08
CA TYR A 122 -17.35 -9.23 -12.40
C TYR A 122 -18.40 -9.30 -13.51
N SER A 123 -19.47 -10.10 -13.32
CA SER A 123 -20.59 -10.17 -14.27
C SER A 123 -21.51 -8.93 -14.29
N MET A 124 -21.39 -8.03 -13.31
CA MET A 124 -22.07 -6.71 -13.28
C MET A 124 -21.16 -5.57 -13.78
N GLY A 125 -19.94 -5.86 -14.26
CA GLY A 125 -19.06 -4.88 -14.90
C GLY A 125 -17.89 -4.36 -14.06
N CYS A 126 -17.63 -4.91 -12.87
CA CYS A 126 -16.40 -4.61 -12.13
C CYS A 126 -15.20 -5.24 -12.85
N TYR A 127 -14.31 -4.41 -13.39
CA TYR A 127 -13.12 -4.84 -14.13
C TYR A 127 -12.03 -5.44 -13.24
N GLU A 128 -12.09 -5.18 -11.94
CA GLU A 128 -11.11 -5.59 -10.92
C GLU A 128 -11.83 -5.81 -9.58
N ILE A 129 -11.37 -6.79 -8.80
CA ILE A 129 -11.92 -7.18 -7.51
C ILE A 129 -10.75 -7.33 -6.52
N SER A 130 -10.73 -6.50 -5.48
CA SER A 130 -9.76 -6.63 -4.39
C SER A 130 -10.25 -7.61 -3.31
N LEU A 131 -9.37 -8.53 -2.92
CA LEU A 131 -9.61 -9.58 -1.95
C LEU A 131 -9.02 -9.15 -0.61
N GLY A 132 -9.88 -8.70 0.30
CA GLY A 132 -9.49 -8.03 1.54
C GLY A 132 -9.39 -8.94 2.77
N ASP A 133 -8.18 -9.04 3.35
CA ASP A 133 -7.99 -9.41 4.75
C ASP A 133 -8.11 -8.16 5.64
N THR A 134 -9.35 -7.76 5.88
CA THR A 134 -9.74 -6.50 6.56
C THR A 134 -9.46 -6.48 8.07
N ILE A 135 -9.07 -7.62 8.64
CA ILE A 135 -8.71 -7.76 10.06
C ILE A 135 -7.25 -8.19 10.26
N GLY A 136 -6.55 -8.60 9.20
CA GLY A 136 -5.12 -8.92 9.20
C GLY A 136 -4.78 -10.27 9.83
N VAL A 137 -5.74 -11.21 9.89
CA VAL A 137 -5.58 -12.54 10.52
C VAL A 137 -5.22 -13.64 9.51
N GLY A 138 -5.22 -13.32 8.22
CA GLY A 138 -4.83 -14.24 7.16
C GLY A 138 -3.37 -14.64 7.30
N THR A 139 -3.06 -15.87 6.89
CA THR A 139 -1.69 -16.39 6.82
C THR A 139 -1.42 -16.87 5.39
N PRO A 140 -0.15 -17.04 4.97
CA PRO A 140 0.16 -17.42 3.60
C PRO A 140 -0.51 -18.70 3.11
N GLY A 141 -0.76 -19.68 4.00
CA GLY A 141 -1.54 -20.88 3.66
C GLY A 141 -3.01 -20.55 3.33
N ALA A 142 -3.68 -19.78 4.18
CA ALA A 142 -5.06 -19.36 3.96
C ALA A 142 -5.22 -18.43 2.75
N MET A 143 -4.26 -17.51 2.53
CA MET A 143 -4.20 -16.66 1.34
C MET A 143 -4.09 -17.50 0.06
N ARG A 144 -3.21 -18.52 0.05
CA ARG A 144 -3.06 -19.44 -1.08
C ARG A 144 -4.36 -20.18 -1.39
N ASP A 145 -4.99 -20.75 -0.37
CA ASP A 145 -6.17 -21.59 -0.55
C ASP A 145 -7.39 -20.76 -0.97
N MET A 146 -7.51 -19.53 -0.47
CA MET A 146 -8.50 -18.55 -0.89
C MET A 146 -8.30 -18.12 -2.36
N LEU A 147 -7.07 -17.72 -2.74
CA LEU A 147 -6.77 -17.34 -4.12
C LEU A 147 -7.01 -18.50 -5.09
N SER A 148 -6.61 -19.72 -4.73
CA SER A 148 -6.83 -20.91 -5.56
C SER A 148 -8.33 -21.14 -5.81
N ALA A 149 -9.18 -20.92 -4.81
CA ALA A 149 -10.63 -21.03 -4.96
C ALA A 149 -11.20 -19.93 -5.86
N VAL A 150 -10.77 -18.67 -5.70
CA VAL A 150 -11.27 -17.53 -6.49
C VAL A 150 -10.80 -17.60 -7.95
N MET A 151 -9.57 -18.07 -8.22
CA MET A 151 -9.01 -18.20 -9.57
C MET A 151 -9.74 -19.22 -10.46
N HIS A 152 -10.58 -20.09 -9.91
CA HIS A 152 -11.50 -20.93 -10.70
C HIS A 152 -12.71 -20.17 -11.25
N GLU A 153 -13.03 -18.99 -10.70
CA GLU A 153 -14.28 -18.26 -10.93
C GLU A 153 -14.10 -16.83 -11.44
N VAL A 154 -12.91 -16.24 -11.24
CA VAL A 154 -12.54 -14.88 -11.68
C VAL A 154 -11.13 -14.93 -12.30
N PRO A 155 -10.89 -14.35 -13.49
CA PRO A 155 -9.58 -14.37 -14.11
C PRO A 155 -8.57 -13.58 -13.27
N LEU A 156 -7.36 -14.13 -13.10
CA LEU A 156 -6.28 -13.58 -12.27
C LEU A 156 -5.94 -12.11 -12.58
N ALA A 157 -6.05 -11.68 -13.84
CA ALA A 157 -5.82 -10.31 -14.27
C ALA A 157 -6.87 -9.29 -13.77
N ALA A 158 -7.98 -9.76 -13.18
CA ALA A 158 -9.01 -8.95 -12.53
C ALA A 158 -9.00 -9.10 -11.00
N LEU A 159 -7.93 -9.67 -10.42
CA LEU A 159 -7.78 -9.84 -8.97
C LEU A 159 -6.71 -8.91 -8.40
N ALA A 160 -7.06 -8.27 -7.30
CA ALA A 160 -6.16 -7.55 -6.41
C ALA A 160 -6.19 -8.16 -5.00
N VAL A 161 -5.21 -7.84 -4.16
CA VAL A 161 -5.21 -8.22 -2.73
C VAL A 161 -5.01 -7.00 -1.84
N HIS A 162 -5.79 -6.94 -0.77
CA HIS A 162 -5.73 -5.88 0.25
C HIS A 162 -5.48 -6.53 1.61
N CYS A 163 -4.32 -6.27 2.22
CA CYS A 163 -3.92 -6.94 3.47
C CYS A 163 -3.66 -5.95 4.60
N HIS A 164 -4.34 -6.11 5.72
CA HIS A 164 -4.03 -5.38 6.96
C HIS A 164 -2.87 -6.06 7.70
N ASP A 165 -1.95 -5.28 8.27
CA ASP A 165 -0.77 -5.79 8.95
C ASP A 165 -0.98 -6.00 10.46
N THR A 166 -2.23 -6.16 10.90
CA THR A 166 -2.63 -6.26 12.32
C THR A 166 -1.78 -7.26 13.11
N TYR A 167 -1.46 -8.40 12.50
CA TYR A 167 -0.65 -9.47 13.08
C TYR A 167 0.70 -9.65 12.35
N GLY A 168 1.19 -8.61 11.66
CA GLY A 168 2.46 -8.65 10.93
C GLY A 168 2.49 -9.59 9.72
N GLN A 169 1.32 -9.93 9.16
CA GLN A 169 1.17 -10.91 8.08
C GLN A 169 1.05 -10.28 6.69
N ALA A 170 0.84 -8.97 6.55
CA ALA A 170 0.36 -8.40 5.29
C ALA A 170 1.36 -8.53 4.16
N LEU A 171 2.64 -8.29 4.44
CA LEU A 171 3.71 -8.42 3.45
C LEU A 171 3.95 -9.89 3.07
N ALA A 172 3.74 -10.85 4.00
CA ALA A 172 3.87 -12.29 3.74
C ALA A 172 2.68 -12.84 2.94
N ASN A 173 1.46 -12.39 3.23
CA ASN A 173 0.25 -12.70 2.46
C ASN A 173 0.36 -12.11 1.05
N THR A 174 0.86 -10.88 0.93
CA THR A 174 1.16 -10.24 -0.37
C THR A 174 2.20 -11.04 -1.15
N LEU A 175 3.30 -11.47 -0.51
CA LEU A 175 4.32 -12.28 -1.17
C LEU A 175 3.74 -13.59 -1.74
N MET A 176 2.84 -14.26 -1.01
CA MET A 176 2.13 -15.44 -1.50
C MET A 176 1.23 -15.11 -2.71
N ALA A 177 0.49 -14.00 -2.66
CA ALA A 177 -0.33 -13.57 -3.79
C ALA A 177 0.51 -13.29 -5.05
N LEU A 178 1.67 -12.64 -4.90
CA LEU A 178 2.64 -12.43 -5.98
C LEU A 178 3.22 -13.76 -6.52
N GLN A 179 3.46 -14.75 -5.65
CA GLN A 179 3.88 -16.10 -6.05
C GLN A 179 2.79 -16.88 -6.82
N MET A 180 1.51 -16.54 -6.60
CA MET A 180 0.36 -17.03 -7.38
C MET A 180 0.07 -16.19 -8.62
N GLY A 181 0.89 -15.18 -8.92
CA GLY A 181 0.79 -14.35 -10.11
C GLY A 181 -0.21 -13.19 -10.03
N VAL A 182 -0.70 -12.85 -8.83
CA VAL A 182 -1.47 -11.60 -8.64
C VAL A 182 -0.56 -10.41 -8.98
N THR A 183 -1.06 -9.48 -9.79
CA THR A 183 -0.30 -8.29 -10.26
C THR A 183 -0.78 -6.97 -9.70
N VAL A 184 -1.80 -6.99 -8.82
CA VAL A 184 -2.38 -5.79 -8.20
C VAL A 184 -2.39 -5.96 -6.69
N VAL A 185 -1.90 -4.94 -5.97
CA VAL A 185 -1.81 -4.95 -4.50
C VAL A 185 -2.25 -3.59 -3.98
N ASP A 186 -3.12 -3.61 -2.98
CA ASP A 186 -3.62 -2.40 -2.31
C ASP A 186 -2.78 -2.15 -1.05
N SER A 187 -2.33 -0.91 -0.88
CA SER A 187 -1.51 -0.50 0.28
C SER A 187 -1.73 0.97 0.63
N SER A 188 -1.31 1.35 1.84
CA SER A 188 -1.54 2.68 2.41
C SER A 188 -0.22 3.35 2.75
N VAL A 189 -0.01 4.57 2.27
CA VAL A 189 1.17 5.39 2.60
C VAL A 189 1.35 5.47 4.11
N ALA A 190 2.58 5.38 4.59
CA ALA A 190 2.97 5.35 6.00
C ALA A 190 2.25 4.27 6.83
N GLY A 191 1.58 3.29 6.21
CA GLY A 191 0.65 2.37 6.87
C GLY A 191 -0.43 3.11 7.66
N LEU A 192 -1.08 4.10 7.03
CA LEU A 192 -2.25 4.80 7.58
C LEU A 192 -3.47 3.88 7.68
N GLY A 193 -4.34 4.24 8.62
CA GLY A 193 -5.49 3.47 9.07
C GLY A 193 -5.19 2.68 10.35
N GLY A 194 -6.08 1.71 10.61
CA GLY A 194 -6.12 0.91 11.82
C GLY A 194 -7.51 0.29 11.99
N CYS A 195 -7.71 -0.54 13.01
CA CYS A 195 -9.05 -0.98 13.38
C CYS A 195 -9.59 -0.08 14.52
N PRO A 196 -10.71 0.65 14.34
CA PRO A 196 -11.32 1.45 15.40
C PRO A 196 -11.68 0.66 16.66
N TYR A 197 -11.87 -0.66 16.51
CA TYR A 197 -12.32 -1.59 17.54
C TYR A 197 -11.18 -2.35 18.24
N ALA A 198 -9.93 -2.23 17.78
CA ALA A 198 -8.79 -2.95 18.35
C ALA A 198 -7.62 -1.99 18.64
N GLN A 199 -7.42 -1.66 19.93
CA GLN A 199 -6.31 -0.79 20.34
C GLN A 199 -4.95 -1.43 20.04
N GLY A 200 -4.15 -0.76 19.21
CA GLY A 200 -2.82 -1.22 18.81
C GLY A 200 -2.78 -2.11 17.57
N ALA A 201 -3.93 -2.41 16.96
CA ALA A 201 -3.98 -3.05 15.64
C ALA A 201 -3.35 -2.14 14.57
N SER A 202 -2.36 -2.65 13.85
CA SER A 202 -1.89 -2.05 12.59
C SER A 202 -3.05 -1.87 11.62
N GLY A 203 -2.97 -0.85 10.77
CA GLY A 203 -3.89 -0.70 9.64
C GLY A 203 -3.47 -1.53 8.44
N ASN A 204 -3.65 -0.93 7.27
CA ASN A 204 -3.18 -1.43 5.99
C ASN A 204 -1.66 -1.67 5.94
N LEU A 205 -1.22 -2.53 5.02
CA LEU A 205 0.18 -2.63 4.61
C LEU A 205 0.75 -1.25 4.24
N ALA A 206 1.94 -0.91 4.73
CA ALA A 206 2.63 0.32 4.38
C ALA A 206 3.15 0.27 2.92
N THR A 207 2.77 1.24 2.09
CA THR A 207 3.17 1.30 0.67
C THR A 207 4.69 1.36 0.50
N GLU A 208 5.41 2.02 1.41
CA GLU A 208 6.87 2.10 1.40
C GLU A 208 7.54 0.73 1.63
N ASP A 209 7.01 -0.05 2.57
CA ASP A 209 7.51 -1.38 2.92
C ASP A 209 7.21 -2.38 1.78
N LEU A 210 6.06 -2.22 1.10
CA LEU A 210 5.71 -2.95 -0.12
C LEU A 210 6.65 -2.60 -1.29
N VAL A 211 6.85 -1.31 -1.60
CA VAL A 211 7.74 -0.86 -2.68
C VAL A 211 9.18 -1.33 -2.43
N TYR A 212 9.64 -1.30 -1.18
CA TYR A 212 10.96 -1.83 -0.80
C TYR A 212 11.09 -3.34 -1.08
N MET A 213 10.09 -4.15 -0.72
CA MET A 213 10.08 -5.58 -1.05
C MET A 213 10.08 -5.80 -2.57
N LEU A 214 9.21 -5.11 -3.31
CA LEU A 214 9.09 -5.26 -4.76
C LEU A 214 10.39 -4.88 -5.48
N ALA A 215 11.02 -3.77 -5.08
CA ALA A 215 12.33 -3.36 -5.59
C ALA A 215 13.43 -4.40 -5.28
N GLY A 216 13.44 -4.95 -4.05
CA GLY A 216 14.36 -6.03 -3.66
C GLY A 216 14.16 -7.34 -4.43
N LEU A 217 12.94 -7.61 -4.91
CA LEU A 217 12.60 -8.73 -5.80
C LEU A 217 12.86 -8.43 -7.29
N GLY A 218 13.25 -7.20 -7.65
CA GLY A 218 13.42 -6.76 -9.04
C GLY A 218 12.12 -6.49 -9.79
N ILE A 219 10.99 -6.37 -9.09
CA ILE A 219 9.65 -6.19 -9.66
C ILE A 219 9.40 -4.69 -9.89
N HIS A 220 9.04 -4.32 -11.12
CA HIS A 220 8.82 -2.91 -11.47
C HIS A 220 7.47 -2.39 -10.91
N THR A 221 7.50 -1.33 -10.11
CA THR A 221 6.30 -0.55 -9.73
C THR A 221 6.15 0.71 -10.57
N GLY A 222 7.24 1.47 -10.72
CA GLY A 222 7.25 2.84 -11.28
C GLY A 222 7.17 3.93 -10.21
N VAL A 223 7.06 3.55 -8.93
CA VAL A 223 6.94 4.45 -7.79
C VAL A 223 8.32 4.93 -7.34
N ASN A 224 8.46 6.24 -7.14
CA ASN A 224 9.64 6.86 -6.54
C ASN A 224 9.55 6.78 -5.00
N ILE A 225 10.34 5.88 -4.41
CA ILE A 225 10.36 5.63 -2.96
C ILE A 225 10.67 6.89 -2.12
N GLN A 226 11.52 7.80 -2.63
CA GLN A 226 11.90 9.02 -1.90
C GLN A 226 10.72 10.01 -1.81
N LYS A 227 10.02 10.24 -2.93
CA LYS A 227 8.79 11.05 -2.93
C LYS A 227 7.66 10.42 -2.13
N LEU A 228 7.56 9.09 -2.12
CA LEU A 228 6.57 8.37 -1.32
C LEU A 228 6.83 8.55 0.19
N LEU A 229 8.10 8.47 0.62
CA LEU A 229 8.50 8.76 2.00
C LEU A 229 8.16 10.21 2.39
N GLU A 230 8.42 11.18 1.52
CA GLU A 230 8.07 12.59 1.73
C GLU A 230 6.54 12.80 1.88
N ALA A 231 5.72 12.07 1.11
CA ALA A 231 4.26 12.08 1.24
C ALA A 231 3.80 11.45 2.58
N GLY A 232 4.44 10.34 2.99
CA GLY A 232 4.18 9.65 4.26
C GLY A 232 4.53 10.48 5.48
N ASP A 233 5.69 11.14 5.49
CA ASP A 233 6.10 12.05 6.55
C ASP A 233 5.19 13.28 6.62
N PHE A 234 4.81 13.87 5.47
CA PHE A 234 3.87 15.00 5.42
C PHE A 234 2.53 14.67 6.10
N ILE A 235 1.92 13.52 5.78
CA ILE A 235 0.62 13.17 6.37
C ILE A 235 0.74 12.72 7.83
N CYS A 236 1.83 12.05 8.22
CA CYS A 236 2.08 11.71 9.62
C CYS A 236 2.22 12.96 10.51
N GLN A 237 2.93 13.99 10.02
CA GLN A 237 3.03 15.29 10.70
C GLN A 237 1.65 15.96 10.82
N ALA A 238 0.87 16.01 9.73
CA ALA A 238 -0.45 16.63 9.74
C ALA A 238 -1.49 15.89 10.60
N LEU A 239 -1.35 14.57 10.77
CA LEU A 239 -2.14 13.74 11.69
C LEU A 239 -1.63 13.77 13.14
N ASN A 240 -0.46 14.33 13.40
CA ASN A 240 0.29 14.21 14.66
C ASN A 240 0.46 12.73 15.11
N ARG A 241 0.88 11.87 14.18
CA ARG A 241 1.24 10.46 14.44
C ARG A 241 2.64 10.13 13.92
N LYS A 242 3.11 8.92 14.21
CA LYS A 242 4.31 8.35 13.59
C LYS A 242 3.90 7.47 12.41
N SER A 243 4.79 7.37 11.42
CA SER A 243 4.64 6.40 10.32
C SER A 243 4.73 4.97 10.86
N SER A 244 3.87 4.09 10.36
CA SER A 244 3.89 2.65 10.62
C SER A 244 4.96 1.93 9.78
N SER A 245 5.38 2.52 8.65
CA SER A 245 6.41 1.97 7.75
C SER A 245 7.73 1.74 8.48
N LYS A 246 8.27 0.53 8.34
CA LYS A 246 9.58 0.17 8.87
C LYS A 246 10.71 0.75 8.01
N VAL A 247 10.47 0.93 6.71
CA VAL A 247 11.39 1.64 5.80
C VAL A 247 11.54 3.10 6.25
N ALA A 248 10.44 3.84 6.46
CA ALA A 248 10.50 5.23 6.95
C ALA A 248 11.21 5.35 8.32
N GLN A 249 10.87 4.48 9.27
CA GLN A 249 11.48 4.45 10.62
C GLN A 249 12.99 4.11 10.61
N ALA A 250 13.48 3.47 9.55
CA ALA A 250 14.90 3.15 9.35
C ALA A 250 15.63 4.25 8.56
N SER A 251 15.00 4.79 7.51
CA SER A 251 15.57 5.83 6.65
C SER A 251 15.75 7.17 7.36
N CYS A 252 14.86 7.54 8.28
CA CYS A 252 14.90 8.80 9.05
C CYS A 252 15.97 8.80 10.17
N LYS A 253 17.11 8.12 9.97
CA LYS A 253 18.22 7.93 10.93
C LYS A 253 19.62 7.98 10.28
N LEU A 254 19.71 8.48 9.05
CA LEU A 254 20.95 8.70 8.29
C LEU A 254 21.07 10.20 7.96
#